data_AF-A0A2S6TRA4-F1
#
_entry.id   AF-A0A2S6TRA4-F1
#
_cell.length_a   1.000
_cell.length_b   1.000
_cell.length_c   1.000
_cell.angle_alpha   90.00
_cell.angle_beta   90.00
_cell.angle_gamma   90.00
#
_symmetry.space_group_name_H-M   'P 1'
#
loop_
_entity.id
_entity.type
_entity.pdbx_description
1 polymer ?
#
loop_
_entity_poly.entity_id
_entity_poly.type
_entity_poly.pdbx_seq_one_letter_code
_entity_poly.pdbx_strand_id
1 'polypeptide(L)'
;LTMMFEPGDIQFLNNFVTLHTRTEFEDYADPMMKRHLLRLWFSPKNNRELSPGFRPFFREIKSGSVRGGFPGHGEQKVFQTADD
;
A
#
# COMPACT_ATOMS: atom_id res chain seq x y z
N LEU A 1 -0.58 -0.92 17.64
CA LEU A 1 -1.52 0.22 17.58
C LEU A 1 -2.81 -0.28 16.96
N THR A 2 -3.95 0.00 17.60
CA THR A 2 -5.27 -0.27 17.03
C THR A 2 -5.84 1.06 16.59
N MET A 3 -6.25 1.16 15.33
CA MET A 3 -6.83 2.36 14.75
C MET A 3 -8.13 1.99 14.03
N MET A 4 -9.20 2.72 14.32
CA MET A 4 -10.44 2.69 13.56
C MET A 4 -10.42 3.89 12.62
N PHE A 5 -10.57 3.64 11.32
CA PHE A 5 -10.61 4.70 10.31
C PHE A 5 -11.99 5.34 10.30
N GLU A 6 -12.03 6.66 10.33
CA GLU A 6 -13.20 7.47 10.02
C GLU A 6 -13.05 8.16 8.64
N PRO A 7 -14.16 8.60 8.01
CA PRO A 7 -14.08 9.35 6.76
C PRO A 7 -13.16 10.57 6.89
N GLY A 8 -12.12 10.62 6.07
CA GLY A 8 -11.11 11.70 6.07
C GLY A 8 -9.78 11.33 6.75
N ASP A 9 -9.73 10.23 7.50
CA ASP A 9 -8.48 9.76 8.10
C ASP A 9 -7.47 9.29 7.05
N ILE A 10 -6.20 9.61 7.30
CA ILE A 10 -5.08 9.19 6.48
C ILE A 10 -4.05 8.48 7.36
N GLN A 11 -3.67 7.27 6.95
CA GLN A 11 -2.61 6.52 7.60
C GLN A 11 -1.39 6.41 6.68
N PHE A 12 -0.26 6.93 7.15
CA PHE A 12 1.03 6.73 6.51
C PHE A 12 1.76 5.55 7.15
N LEU A 13 2.21 4.62 6.32
CA LEU A 13 2.95 3.44 6.76
C LEU A 13 4.29 3.37 6.04
N ASN A 14 5.36 3.11 6.79
CA ASN A 14 6.61 2.67 6.20
C ASN A 14 6.57 1.15 6.02
N ASN A 15 6.23 0.72 4.81
CA ASN A 15 6.02 -0.69 4.49
C ASN A 15 7.27 -1.58 4.64
N PHE A 16 8.45 -1.00 4.90
CA PHE A 16 9.69 -1.75 5.14
C PHE A 16 9.97 -2.07 6.60
N VAL A 17 9.22 -1.48 7.53
CA VAL A 17 9.44 -1.68 8.98
C VAL A 17 8.14 -1.90 9.75
N THR A 18 6.98 -1.73 9.10
CA THR A 18 5.67 -1.85 9.74
C THR A 18 4.82 -2.88 9.01
N LEU A 19 4.60 -4.02 9.67
CA LEU A 19 3.54 -4.95 9.29
C LEU A 19 2.21 -4.44 9.82
N HIS A 20 1.16 -4.63 9.04
CA HIS A 20 -0.18 -4.19 9.36
C HIS A 20 -1.21 -5.23 8.91
N THR A 21 -2.34 -5.27 9.60
CA THR A 21 -3.46 -6.16 9.31
C THR A 21 -4.77 -5.45 9.66
N ARG A 22 -5.89 -6.07 9.33
CA ARG A 22 -7.23 -5.63 9.72
C ARG A 22 -7.96 -6.82 10.34
N THR A 23 -8.77 -6.56 11.37
CA THR A 23 -9.72 -7.55 11.90
C THR A 23 -10.82 -7.86 10.89
N GLU A 24 -11.57 -8.93 11.18
CA GLU A 24 -12.85 -9.19 10.52
C GLU A 24 -13.83 -8.04 10.79
N PHE A 25 -14.76 -7.83 9.86
CA PHE A 25 -15.82 -6.84 9.96
C PHE A 25 -17.02 -7.31 9.14
N GLU A 26 -18.21 -6.93 9.59
CA GLU A 26 -19.43 -7.04 8.79
C GLU A 26 -19.59 -5.75 7.98
N ASP A 27 -19.85 -5.89 6.68
CA ASP A 27 -20.03 -4.76 5.77
C ASP A 27 -21.52 -4.49 5.53
N TYR A 28 -21.85 -3.28 5.10
CA TYR A 28 -23.23 -2.92 4.80
C TYR A 28 -23.73 -3.63 3.53
N ALA A 29 -25.01 -4.01 3.53
CA ALA A 29 -25.66 -4.53 2.34
C ALA A 29 -25.77 -3.46 1.23
N ASP A 30 -26.04 -2.20 1.63
CA ASP A 30 -26.05 -1.05 0.71
C ASP A 30 -24.62 -0.73 0.24
N PRO A 31 -24.33 -0.80 -1.08
CA PRO A 31 -23.04 -0.45 -1.64
C PRO A 31 -22.53 0.94 -1.28
N MET A 32 -23.41 1.92 -1.06
CA MET A 32 -23.03 3.31 -0.74
C MET A 32 -22.54 3.49 0.69
N MET A 33 -22.84 2.51 1.55
CA MET A 33 -22.42 2.52 2.95
C MET A 33 -21.21 1.62 3.20
N LYS A 34 -20.75 0.89 2.18
CA LYS A 34 -19.61 -0.03 2.33
C LYS A 34 -18.33 0.71 2.68
N ARG A 35 -17.48 0.05 3.48
CA ARG A 35 -16.16 0.59 3.84
C ARG A 35 -15.30 0.77 2.58
N HIS A 36 -15.03 2.02 2.22
CA HIS A 36 -14.25 2.36 1.03
C HIS A 36 -12.98 3.13 1.40
N LEU A 37 -11.81 2.58 1.07
CA LEU A 37 -10.51 3.22 1.28
C LEU A 37 -9.77 3.36 -0.04
N LEU A 38 -9.10 4.51 -0.21
CA LEU A 38 -8.13 4.70 -1.27
C LEU A 38 -6.74 4.32 -0.75
N ARG A 39 -5.96 3.61 -1.58
CA ARG A 39 -4.60 3.19 -1.24
C ARG A 39 -3.61 3.73 -2.27
N LEU A 40 -2.58 4.40 -1.77
CA LEU A 40 -1.46 4.92 -2.56
C LEU A 40 -0.16 4.26 -2.11
N TRP A 41 0.63 3.80 -3.07
CA TRP A 41 2.02 3.42 -2.85
C TRP A 41 2.93 4.57 -3.27
N PHE A 42 3.69 5.08 -2.31
CA PHE A 42 4.55 6.25 -2.50
C PHE A 42 6.01 5.87 -2.23
N SER A 43 6.90 6.22 -3.16
CA SER A 43 8.35 6.03 -3.01
C SER A 43 9.05 7.40 -3.14
N PRO A 44 9.59 7.96 -2.05
CA PRO A 44 10.28 9.24 -2.14
C PRO A 44 11.66 9.08 -2.79
N LYS A 45 12.14 10.14 -3.48
CA LYS A 45 13.44 10.15 -4.17
C LYS A 45 14.64 9.97 -3.24
N ASN A 46 14.48 10.21 -1.95
CA ASN A 46 15.51 10.02 -0.92
C ASN A 46 15.28 8.76 -0.07
N ASN A 47 14.59 7.74 -0.62
CA ASN A 47 14.40 6.48 0.10
C ASN A 47 15.74 5.76 0.38
N ARG A 48 15.78 4.98 1.46
CA ARG A 48 16.95 4.17 1.82
C ARG A 48 17.10 2.93 0.94
N GLU A 49 18.31 2.40 0.89
CA GLU A 49 18.57 1.06 0.38
C GLU A 49 17.90 -0.01 1.27
N LEU A 50 17.41 -1.08 0.65
CA LEU A 50 16.82 -2.22 1.35
C LEU A 50 17.77 -3.41 1.39
N SER A 51 17.55 -4.31 2.37
CA SER A 51 18.25 -5.59 2.42
C SER A 51 18.01 -6.41 1.13
N PRO A 52 19.00 -7.17 0.64
CA PRO A 52 18.85 -8.07 -0.51
C PRO A 52 17.64 -9.01 -0.46
N GLY A 53 17.20 -9.41 0.74
CA GLY A 53 16.02 -10.25 0.92
C GLY A 53 14.70 -9.62 0.44
N PHE A 54 14.66 -8.30 0.22
CA PHE A 54 13.50 -7.60 -0.31
C PHE A 54 13.40 -7.63 -1.85
N ARG A 55 14.44 -8.08 -2.57
CA ARG A 55 14.43 -8.13 -4.05
C ARG A 55 13.26 -8.91 -4.65
N PRO A 56 12.86 -10.10 -4.14
CA PRO A 56 11.72 -10.84 -4.69
C PRO A 56 10.41 -10.07 -4.64
N PHE A 57 10.30 -9.13 -3.71
CA PHE A 57 9.10 -8.36 -3.42
C PHE A 57 9.09 -7.04 -4.22
N PHE A 58 10.19 -6.28 -4.17
CA PHE A 58 10.22 -4.91 -4.68
C PHE A 58 11.01 -4.74 -5.99
N ARG A 59 11.63 -5.80 -6.51
CA ARG A 59 12.53 -5.84 -7.68
C ARG A 59 13.81 -5.01 -7.49
N GLU A 60 13.68 -3.71 -7.28
CA GLU A 60 14.77 -2.77 -7.02
C GLU A 60 14.96 -2.52 -5.52
N ILE A 61 16.22 -2.48 -5.08
CA ILE A 61 16.61 -2.28 -3.68
C ILE A 61 17.49 -1.05 -3.42
N LYS A 62 18.05 -0.42 -4.46
CA LYS A 62 18.93 0.74 -4.32
C LYS A 62 18.23 1.98 -3.76
N SER A 63 19.02 2.82 -3.10
CA SER A 63 18.60 4.15 -2.64
C SER A 63 18.08 5.00 -3.81
N GLY A 64 17.01 5.75 -3.56
CA GLY A 64 16.40 6.69 -4.50
C GLY A 64 15.63 6.09 -5.67
N SER A 65 15.57 4.76 -5.80
CA SER A 65 14.79 4.10 -6.84
C SER A 65 13.28 4.24 -6.59
N VAL A 66 12.52 4.53 -7.65
CA VAL A 66 11.05 4.42 -7.59
C VAL A 66 10.71 2.94 -7.43
N ARG A 67 9.85 2.63 -6.46
CA ARG A 67 9.43 1.27 -6.15
C ARG A 67 7.93 1.23 -6.29
N GLY A 68 7.45 0.24 -7.03
CA GLY A 68 6.02 -0.02 -7.15
C GLY A 68 5.42 -0.54 -5.85
N GLY A 69 4.10 -0.51 -5.80
CA GLY A 69 3.32 -1.20 -4.79
C GLY A 69 2.92 -2.60 -5.21
N PHE A 70 2.40 -3.37 -4.26
CA PHE A 70 1.71 -4.61 -4.58
C PHE A 70 0.27 -4.31 -5.00
N PRO A 71 -0.17 -4.78 -6.18
CA PRO A 71 -1.59 -4.73 -6.54
C PRO A 71 -2.40 -5.62 -5.58
N GLY A 72 -3.67 -5.26 -5.35
CA GLY A 72 -4.59 -6.16 -4.66
C GLY A 72 -4.81 -7.45 -5.48
N HIS A 73 -5.05 -8.57 -4.80
CA HIS A 73 -5.41 -9.81 -5.49
C HIS A 73 -6.74 -9.60 -6.24
N GLY A 74 -6.76 -9.90 -7.53
CA GLY A 74 -7.96 -9.78 -8.38
C GLY A 74 -8.28 -8.37 -8.89
N GLU A 75 -7.46 -7.37 -8.58
CA GLU A 75 -7.64 -6.01 -9.12
C GLU A 75 -6.96 -5.88 -10.48
N GLN A 76 -7.73 -5.52 -11.51
CA GLN A 76 -7.17 -5.16 -12.81
C GLN A 76 -6.39 -3.86 -12.68
N LYS A 77 -5.16 -3.82 -13.20
CA LYS A 77 -4.39 -2.57 -13.32
C LYS A 77 -5.12 -1.64 -14.27
N VAL A 78 -5.74 -0.59 -13.73
CA VAL A 78 -6.53 0.37 -14.50
C VAL A 78 -5.70 1.54 -15.04
N PHE A 79 -4.54 1.86 -14.42
CA PHE A 79 -3.67 2.95 -14.85
C PHE A 79 -2.22 2.80 -14.32
N GLN A 80 -1.22 3.22 -15.11
CA GLN A 80 0.21 3.23 -14.75
C GLN A 80 0.87 4.51 -15.26
N THR A 81 1.65 5.19 -14.42
CA THR A 81 2.28 6.47 -14.76
C THR A 81 3.70 6.35 -15.35
N ALA A 82 4.33 5.17 -15.33
CA ALA A 82 5.67 4.94 -15.86
C ALA A 82 5.81 3.46 -16.30
N ASP A 83 6.36 3.23 -17.50
CA ASP A 83 6.59 1.88 -18.03
C ASP A 83 7.64 1.11 -17.18
N ASP A 84 7.46 -0.21 -17.10
CA ASP A 84 8.22 -1.16 -16.27
C ASP A 84 9.73 -1.21 -16.58
#